data_AF-A0A0A9WNZ3-F1
#
_entry.id   AF-A0A0A9WNZ3-F1
#
_cell.length_a   1.000
_cell.length_b   1.000
_cell.length_c   1.000
_cell.angle_alpha   90.00
_cell.angle_beta   90.00
_cell.angle_gamma   90.00
#
_symmetry.space_group_name_H-M   'P 1'
#
loop_
_entity.id
_entity.type
_entity.pdbx_description
1 polymer ?
#
loop_
_entity_poly.entity_id
_entity_poly.type
_entity_poly.pdbx_seq_one_letter_code
_entity_poly.pdbx_strand_id
1 'polypeptide(L)'
;ILRLKLDDHVTQHYKFLGWLKIAERKKLQLAVMVFKILKFRRPKYLYSEFVFMTQVHSKDTRNREKLLQIPSHRTTIFNRSFIVQGTKIYNEMKDLFKLDQNTDTFRDALKKMLLEKY
;
A
#
# COMPACT_ATOMS: atom_id res chain seq x y z
N ILE A 1 -27.45 -16.73 6.94
CA ILE A 1 -26.46 -16.50 8.02
C ILE A 1 -26.55 -15.08 8.62
N LEU A 2 -26.79 -13.99 7.86
CA LEU A 2 -26.99 -12.65 8.48
C LEU A 2 -28.38 -12.01 8.31
N ARG A 3 -29.24 -12.52 7.42
CA ARG A 3 -30.64 -12.06 7.20
C ARG A 3 -30.81 -10.53 7.16
N LEU A 4 -29.89 -9.84 6.47
CA LEU A 4 -29.88 -8.38 6.35
C LEU A 4 -30.89 -7.91 5.31
N LYS A 5 -31.52 -6.76 5.58
CA LYS A 5 -32.30 -6.00 4.61
C LYS A 5 -31.35 -5.26 3.66
N LEU A 6 -31.89 -4.78 2.53
CA LEU A 6 -31.10 -4.11 1.49
C LEU A 6 -30.44 -2.80 1.99
N ASP A 7 -31.10 -2.12 2.92
CA ASP A 7 -30.76 -0.83 3.49
C ASP A 7 -30.00 -0.91 4.82
N ASP A 8 -29.77 -2.12 5.34
CA ASP A 8 -29.05 -2.30 6.61
C ASP A 8 -27.58 -1.84 6.48
N HIS A 9 -27.09 -1.18 7.52
CA HIS A 9 -25.70 -0.71 7.55
C HIS A 9 -24.72 -1.89 7.69
N VAL A 10 -24.12 -2.28 6.55
CA VAL A 10 -23.30 -3.49 6.46
C VAL A 10 -21.91 -3.42 7.11
N THR A 11 -21.41 -2.24 7.50
CA THR A 11 -20.01 -2.07 7.94
C THR A 11 -19.65 -2.93 9.15
N GLN A 12 -20.56 -3.05 10.14
CA GLN A 12 -20.33 -3.88 11.33
C GLN A 12 -20.21 -5.37 10.96
N HIS A 13 -20.97 -5.82 9.95
CA HIS A 13 -20.92 -7.19 9.46
C HIS A 13 -19.61 -7.50 8.73
N TYR A 14 -19.04 -6.53 8.00
CA TYR A 14 -17.70 -6.68 7.42
C TYR A 14 -16.63 -6.93 8.50
N LYS A 15 -16.70 -6.20 9.62
CA LYS A 15 -15.79 -6.37 10.75
C LYS A 15 -15.96 -7.74 11.42
N PHE A 16 -17.22 -8.13 11.67
CA PHE A 16 -17.54 -9.45 12.23
C PHE A 16 -17.03 -10.61 11.35
N LEU A 17 -17.14 -10.49 10.03
CA LEU A 17 -16.65 -11.50 9.09
C LEU A 17 -15.13 -11.43 8.83
N GLY A 18 -14.44 -10.42 9.36
CA GLY A 18 -13.02 -10.16 9.03
C GLY A 18 -12.79 -9.82 7.55
N TRP A 19 -13.82 -9.29 6.88
CA TRP A 19 -13.82 -8.97 5.46
C TRP A 19 -13.52 -7.49 5.24
N LEU A 20 -12.62 -7.21 4.32
CA LEU A 20 -12.35 -5.85 3.88
C LEU A 20 -13.41 -5.38 2.85
N LYS A 21 -13.77 -4.11 2.88
CA LYS A 21 -14.47 -3.41 1.79
C LYS A 21 -13.60 -3.40 0.53
N ILE A 22 -14.22 -3.23 -0.64
CA ILE A 22 -13.52 -3.32 -1.93
C ILE A 22 -12.34 -2.35 -2.03
N ALA A 23 -12.52 -1.10 -1.58
CA ALA A 23 -11.47 -0.09 -1.57
C ALA A 23 -10.25 -0.53 -0.75
N GLU A 24 -10.47 -1.07 0.45
CA GLU A 24 -9.38 -1.53 1.32
C GLU A 24 -8.76 -2.84 0.83
N ARG A 25 -9.54 -3.74 0.19
CA ARG A 25 -8.97 -4.91 -0.50
C ARG A 25 -8.00 -4.49 -1.59
N LYS A 26 -8.38 -3.52 -2.42
CA LYS A 26 -7.51 -2.96 -3.45
C LYS A 26 -6.25 -2.34 -2.83
N LYS A 27 -6.40 -1.59 -1.73
CA LYS A 27 -5.27 -1.00 -1.00
C LYS A 27 -4.31 -2.07 -0.47
N LEU A 28 -4.84 -3.13 0.15
CA LEU A 28 -4.06 -4.28 0.63
C LEU A 28 -3.29 -4.96 -0.49
N GLN A 29 -3.95 -5.30 -1.60
CA GLN A 29 -3.31 -5.96 -2.74
C GLN A 29 -2.18 -5.11 -3.33
N LEU A 30 -2.42 -3.82 -3.50
CA LEU A 30 -1.45 -2.88 -4.05
C LEU A 30 -0.24 -2.75 -3.12
N ALA A 31 -0.47 -2.59 -1.82
CA ALA A 31 0.60 -2.53 -0.82
C ALA A 31 1.44 -3.81 -0.79
N VAL A 32 0.81 -4.98 -0.82
CA VAL A 32 1.50 -6.28 -0.85
C VAL A 32 2.34 -6.44 -2.12
N MET A 33 1.82 -5.98 -3.27
CA MET A 33 2.59 -6.02 -4.51
C MET A 33 3.82 -5.11 -4.44
N VAL A 34 3.68 -3.88 -3.94
CA VAL A 34 4.82 -2.96 -3.72
C VAL A 34 5.82 -3.57 -2.75
N PHE A 35 5.36 -4.16 -1.65
CA PHE A 35 6.22 -4.82 -0.66
C PHE A 35 7.04 -5.93 -1.30
N LYS A 36 6.41 -6.80 -2.10
CA LYS A 36 7.10 -7.86 -2.85
C LYS A 36 8.14 -7.29 -3.82
N ILE A 37 7.79 -6.24 -4.57
CA ILE A 37 8.69 -5.63 -5.53
C ILE A 37 9.93 -5.05 -4.83
N LEU A 38 9.75 -4.33 -3.72
CA LEU A 38 10.85 -3.76 -2.96
C LEU A 38 11.69 -4.83 -2.26
N LYS A 39 11.05 -5.85 -1.67
CA LYS A 39 11.72 -6.94 -0.96
C LYS A 39 12.56 -7.82 -1.89
N PHE A 40 11.98 -8.27 -3.00
CA PHE A 40 12.63 -9.22 -3.91
C PHE A 40 13.36 -8.54 -5.07
N ARG A 41 13.23 -7.21 -5.20
CA ARG A 41 13.77 -6.40 -6.30
C ARG A 41 13.38 -6.94 -7.67
N ARG A 42 12.15 -7.46 -7.76
CA ARG A 42 11.60 -8.14 -8.94
C ARG A 42 10.14 -7.77 -9.19
N PRO A 43 9.72 -7.68 -10.45
CA PRO A 43 10.57 -7.70 -11.65
C PRO A 43 11.39 -6.42 -11.79
N LYS A 44 12.57 -6.51 -12.43
CA LYS A 44 13.57 -5.43 -12.45
C LYS A 44 13.02 -4.12 -13.02
N TYR A 45 12.20 -4.19 -14.07
CA TYR A 45 11.58 -3.02 -14.70
C TYR A 45 10.57 -2.31 -13.79
N LEU A 46 9.88 -3.01 -12.89
CA LEU A 46 9.00 -2.35 -11.90
C LEU A 46 9.82 -1.81 -10.73
N TYR A 47 10.85 -2.56 -10.30
CA TYR A 47 11.70 -2.11 -9.21
C TYR A 47 12.43 -0.81 -9.55
N SER A 48 12.90 -0.64 -10.79
CA SER A 48 13.56 0.59 -11.25
C SER A 48 12.67 1.84 -11.21
N GLU A 49 11.35 1.68 -11.22
CA GLU A 49 10.41 2.79 -11.12
C GLU A 49 10.24 3.31 -9.68
N PHE A 50 10.59 2.50 -8.66
CA PHE A 50 10.52 2.89 -7.26
C PHE A 50 11.86 3.45 -6.78
N VAL A 51 12.02 4.76 -6.95
CA VAL A 51 13.24 5.49 -6.59
C VAL A 51 13.13 6.07 -5.18
N PHE A 52 14.14 5.85 -4.34
CA PHE A 52 14.21 6.46 -3.01
C PHE A 52 14.72 7.90 -3.11
N MET A 53 14.23 8.80 -2.25
CA MET A 53 14.65 10.22 -2.29
C MET A 53 16.17 10.40 -2.10
N THR A 54 16.84 9.47 -1.41
CA THR A 54 18.31 9.40 -1.29
C THR A 54 19.04 9.35 -2.63
N GLN A 55 18.44 8.73 -3.65
CA GLN A 55 19.05 8.57 -4.97
C GLN A 55 18.87 9.82 -5.84
N VAL A 56 17.93 10.70 -5.47
CA VAL A 56 17.52 11.85 -6.29
C VAL A 56 18.27 13.10 -5.89
N HIS A 57 18.45 13.32 -4.58
CA HIS A 57 19.06 14.54 -4.06
C HIS A 57 19.99 14.26 -2.90
N SER A 58 21.16 14.92 -2.90
CA SER A 58 22.16 14.83 -1.84
C SER A 58 21.80 15.61 -0.56
N LYS A 59 20.60 16.20 -0.49
CA LYS A 59 20.16 17.01 0.66
C LYS A 59 19.77 16.12 1.82
N ASP A 60 20.37 16.38 2.98
CA ASP A 60 20.11 15.60 4.18
C ASP A 60 18.81 16.03 4.86
N THR A 61 17.70 15.38 4.48
CA THR A 61 16.40 15.60 5.13
C THR A 61 16.04 14.38 5.97
N ARG A 62 15.46 14.61 7.15
CA ARG A 62 15.12 13.57 8.15
C ARG A 62 14.35 12.36 7.60
N ASN A 63 13.64 12.51 6.48
CA ASN A 63 12.83 11.46 5.87
C ASN A 63 13.38 10.92 4.54
N ARG A 64 14.56 11.37 4.07
CA ARG A 64 15.07 11.01 2.73
C ARG A 64 15.23 9.50 2.54
N GLU A 65 15.64 8.80 3.59
CA GLU A 65 15.97 7.37 3.54
C GLU A 65 14.74 6.47 3.58
N LYS A 66 13.58 7.03 3.98
CA LYS A 66 12.35 6.28 4.24
C LYS A 66 11.24 6.57 3.25
N LEU A 67 11.44 7.49 2.30
CA LEU A 67 10.41 7.93 1.36
C LEU A 67 10.83 7.63 -0.08
N LEU A 68 9.84 7.16 -0.85
CA LEU A 68 9.95 7.03 -2.28
C LEU A 68 9.57 8.34 -2.97
N GLN A 69 10.27 8.64 -4.06
CA GLN A 69 9.94 9.75 -4.94
C GLN A 69 8.66 9.43 -5.71
N ILE A 70 7.68 10.34 -5.63
CA ILE A 70 6.51 10.28 -6.50
C ILE A 70 6.96 10.74 -7.90
N PRO A 71 6.80 9.91 -8.94
CA PRO A 71 7.20 10.29 -10.30
C PRO A 71 6.43 11.53 -10.76
N SER A 72 7.13 12.45 -11.42
CA SER A 72 6.49 13.62 -12.05
C SER A 72 5.62 13.17 -13.22
N HIS A 73 4.39 13.66 -13.29
CA HIS A 73 3.44 13.27 -14.32
C HIS A 73 2.45 14.40 -14.62
N ARG A 74 1.97 14.44 -15.88
CA ARG A 74 1.06 15.50 -16.36
C ARG A 74 -0.39 15.05 -16.46
N THR A 75 -0.64 13.74 -16.60
CA THR A 75 -1.98 13.22 -16.86
C THR A 75 -2.62 12.62 -15.60
N THR A 76 -3.93 12.81 -15.47
CA THR A 76 -4.74 12.20 -14.41
C THR A 76 -4.76 10.67 -14.51
N ILE A 77 -4.62 10.13 -15.71
CA ILE A 77 -4.50 8.69 -15.98
C ILE A 77 -3.21 8.15 -15.34
N PHE A 78 -2.08 8.83 -15.55
CA PHE A 78 -0.81 8.39 -14.95
C PHE A 78 -0.83 8.52 -13.42
N ASN A 79 -1.52 9.53 -12.87
CA ASN A 79 -1.72 9.63 -11.42
C ASN A 79 -2.45 8.40 -10.83
N ARG A 80 -3.27 7.73 -11.65
CA ARG A 80 -3.98 6.49 -11.30
C ARG A 80 -3.18 5.22 -11.62
N SER A 81 -1.97 5.34 -12.16
CA SER A 81 -1.09 4.22 -12.47
C SER A 81 -0.66 3.47 -11.21
N PHE A 82 -0.21 2.22 -11.41
CA PHE A 82 0.31 1.40 -10.34
C PHE A 82 1.50 2.05 -9.63
N ILE A 83 2.42 2.67 -10.37
CA ILE A 83 3.63 3.28 -9.78
C ILE A 83 3.25 4.42 -8.84
N VAL A 84 2.46 5.39 -9.32
CA VAL A 84 2.08 6.55 -8.49
C VAL A 84 1.28 6.13 -7.26
N GLN A 85 0.32 5.21 -7.42
CA GLN A 85 -0.49 4.73 -6.30
C GLN A 85 0.35 3.89 -5.32
N GLY A 86 1.29 3.09 -5.84
CA GLY A 86 2.22 2.29 -5.05
C GLY A 86 3.15 3.15 -4.20
N THR A 87 3.76 4.17 -4.80
CA THR A 87 4.61 5.12 -4.09
C THR A 87 3.83 5.86 -3.02
N LYS A 88 2.59 6.29 -3.30
CA LYS A 88 1.73 6.96 -2.30
C LYS A 88 1.42 6.05 -1.12
N ILE A 89 1.00 4.80 -1.38
CA ILE A 89 0.68 3.83 -0.34
C ILE A 89 1.92 3.50 0.51
N TYR A 90 3.08 3.32 -0.13
CA TYR A 90 4.33 3.13 0.59
C TYR A 90 4.64 4.32 1.50
N ASN A 91 4.58 5.56 0.98
CA ASN A 91 4.90 6.76 1.75
C ASN A 91 3.92 6.99 2.92
N GLU A 92 2.63 6.66 2.73
CA GLU A 92 1.60 6.72 3.79
C GLU A 92 1.88 5.69 4.91
N MET A 93 2.42 4.52 4.56
CA MET A 93 2.57 3.38 5.47
C MET A 93 4.02 2.94 5.69
N LYS A 94 4.98 3.84 5.50
CA LYS A 94 6.43 3.53 5.45
C LYS A 94 6.93 2.71 6.64
N ASP A 95 6.36 2.95 7.83
CA ASP A 95 6.77 2.28 9.07
C ASP A 95 6.36 0.79 9.13
N LEU A 96 5.36 0.39 8.33
CA LEU A 96 4.95 -1.01 8.18
C LEU A 96 5.79 -1.78 7.16
N PHE A 97 6.45 -1.09 6.22
CA PHE A 97 7.26 -1.68 5.15
C PHE A 97 8.65 -2.13 5.63
N LYS A 98 8.68 -2.96 6.68
CA LYS A 98 9.91 -3.62 7.15
C LYS A 98 10.26 -4.77 6.20
N LEU A 99 11.22 -4.56 5.29
CA LEU A 99 11.49 -5.48 4.17
C LEU A 99 12.14 -6.82 4.59
N ASP A 100 12.67 -6.88 5.81
CA ASP A 100 13.19 -8.07 6.49
C ASP A 100 12.09 -9.06 6.88
N GLN A 101 10.87 -8.58 7.17
CA GLN A 101 9.75 -9.43 7.59
C GLN A 101 9.19 -10.29 6.44
N ASN A 102 8.44 -11.37 6.75
CA ASN A 102 7.78 -12.18 5.73
C ASN A 102 6.63 -11.41 5.02
N THR A 103 6.35 -11.76 3.77
CA THR A 103 5.23 -11.17 3.02
C THR A 103 3.89 -11.45 3.69
N ASP A 104 3.69 -12.66 4.23
CA ASP A 104 2.44 -13.00 4.91
C ASP A 104 2.27 -12.23 6.21
N THR A 105 3.33 -12.06 7.01
CA THR A 105 3.29 -11.25 8.23
C THR A 105 2.96 -9.79 7.92
N PHE A 106 3.56 -9.23 6.86
CA PHE A 106 3.24 -7.88 6.38
C PHE A 106 1.77 -7.78 5.95
N ARG A 107 1.29 -8.73 5.13
CA ARG A 107 -0.10 -8.76 4.64
C ARG A 107 -1.09 -8.81 5.79
N ASP A 108 -0.85 -9.67 6.77
CA ASP A 108 -1.79 -9.92 7.86
C ASP A 108 -1.80 -8.74 8.84
N ALA A 109 -0.64 -8.13 9.13
CA ALA A 109 -0.55 -6.89 9.90
C ALA A 109 -1.29 -5.73 9.22
N LEU A 110 -1.09 -5.56 7.91
CA LEU A 110 -1.77 -4.53 7.15
C LEU A 110 -3.29 -4.79 7.08
N LYS A 111 -3.71 -6.04 6.86
CA LYS A 111 -5.13 -6.42 6.87
C LYS A 111 -5.78 -6.08 8.20
N LYS A 112 -5.10 -6.37 9.33
CA LYS A 112 -5.58 -6.05 10.67
C LYS A 112 -5.80 -4.54 10.85
N MET A 113 -4.80 -3.72 10.50
CA MET A 113 -4.91 -2.25 10.56
C MET A 113 -6.07 -1.72 9.70
N LEU A 114 -6.27 -2.26 8.50
CA LEU A 114 -7.37 -1.85 7.62
C LEU A 114 -8.76 -2.25 8.14
N LEU A 115 -8.86 -3.37 8.88
CA LEU A 115 -10.10 -3.79 9.54
C LEU A 115 -10.42 -2.96 10.79
N GLU A 116 -9.40 -2.49 11.51
CA GLU A 116 -9.56 -1.62 12.69
C GLU A 116 -10.14 -0.24 12.33
N LYS A 117 -9.96 0.20 11.08
CA LYS A 117 -10.52 1.45 10.57
C LYS A 117 -12.05 1.41 10.39
N TYR A 118 -12.68 0.24 10.46
CA TYR A 118 -14.15 0.08 10.37
C TYR A 118 -14.81 0.23 11.73
#